data_AF-A0A9E4P9A1-F1
#
_entry.id   AF-A0A9E4P9A1-F1
#
_cell.length_a   1.000
_cell.length_b   1.000
_cell.length_c   1.000
_cell.angle_alpha   90.00
_cell.angle_beta   90.00
_cell.angle_gamma   90.00
#
_symmetry.space_group_name_H-M   'P 1'
#
loop_
_entity.id
_entity.type
_entity.pdbx_description
1 polymer ?
#
loop_
_entity_poly.entity_id
_entity_poly.type
_entity_poly.pdbx_seq_one_letter_code
_entity_poly.pdbx_strand_id
1 'polypeptide(L)'
;MEDEHDSPSLEAELERFPASVVSEYHKAEREAKRWLKPEDLDAWAREGIAIAQHSFRSWEAATEYFRATPEVAARMAFPQLLSWARWGRSLSADSPVVSSSFFRASPQVLNYIEPESIGRWATYGKSLYKGTWKSSSLASTYFESSPRLLQFLNLNELEELIGFIDTLAEKSYDLANECLANADGVFSKVEPPDRRSFLSLASVLARSNWRDIKPFFENGSRSLVYLEKSQRSRFLSLAERLAKDGGGNAIGFLLDASAALGEIDQSRHVQMLGMAERLADVCPPAVGEFLRNAPQVLVRVKDQYLELWFEEGVKILRENEDGGLAFFRLESGRGERVLESLTNGVQLDRIKEIMTMYCRALSGRPVELLPTQDLKERGIGWNSSEQPTTEGNNIYLPAFVERYGSKELNFGWFKVIATHQVAHMEFGSFEFQFERPSSLFADQDQRMVIAGASSNGAHDPVTDVQRFFDLFPDRQLAADIFTLVEDGRIDFRVKWEYP
;
A
#
# COMPACT_ATOMS: atom_id res chain seq x y z
N MET A 1 -82.91 -9.17 14.24
CA MET A 1 -82.10 -10.36 14.57
C MET A 1 -81.26 -10.59 13.35
N GLU A 2 -80.14 -9.88 13.28
CA GLU A 2 -79.13 -10.06 12.24
C GLU A 2 -78.13 -11.06 12.80
N ASP A 3 -77.77 -12.04 11.97
CA ASP A 3 -76.89 -13.15 12.27
C ASP A 3 -75.52 -12.66 12.75
N GLU A 4 -75.23 -12.87 14.05
CA GLU A 4 -73.86 -12.94 14.56
C GLU A 4 -73.22 -14.19 13.97
N HIS A 5 -72.42 -14.01 12.91
CA HIS A 5 -71.55 -15.05 12.40
C HIS A 5 -70.57 -15.46 13.51
N ASP A 6 -70.83 -16.63 14.09
CA ASP A 6 -70.04 -17.31 15.11
C ASP A 6 -68.62 -17.54 14.57
N SER A 7 -67.74 -16.55 14.80
CA SER A 7 -66.34 -16.64 14.42
C SER A 7 -65.70 -17.70 15.33
N PRO A 8 -65.03 -18.73 14.78
CA PRO A 8 -64.44 -19.79 15.58
C PRO A 8 -63.51 -19.21 16.64
N SER A 9 -63.49 -19.81 17.84
CA SER A 9 -62.61 -19.39 18.91
C SER A 9 -61.14 -19.47 18.45
N LEU A 10 -60.31 -18.53 18.89
CA LEU A 10 -58.87 -18.47 18.57
C LEU A 10 -58.17 -19.83 18.78
N GLU A 11 -58.57 -20.54 19.83
CA GLU A 11 -58.02 -21.84 20.21
C GLU A 11 -58.38 -22.93 19.18
N ALA A 12 -59.63 -22.95 18.70
CA ALA A 12 -60.08 -23.87 17.65
C ALA A 12 -59.40 -23.59 16.29
N GLU A 13 -58.98 -22.35 16.04
CA GLU A 13 -58.19 -22.02 14.84
C GLU A 13 -56.73 -22.46 14.97
N LEU A 14 -56.12 -22.30 16.15
CA LEU A 14 -54.73 -22.72 16.41
C LEU A 14 -54.56 -24.24 16.38
N GLU A 15 -55.54 -25.00 16.86
CA GLU A 15 -55.55 -26.48 16.85
C GLU A 15 -55.54 -27.09 15.44
N ARG A 16 -55.81 -26.29 14.39
CA ARG A 16 -55.70 -26.72 12.99
C ARG A 16 -54.25 -26.86 12.52
N PHE A 17 -53.29 -26.33 13.28
CA PHE A 17 -51.86 -26.33 12.95
C PHE A 17 -51.09 -27.39 13.75
N PRO A 18 -49.83 -27.71 13.35
CA PRO A 18 -48.99 -28.62 14.11
C PRO A 18 -48.83 -28.21 15.58
N ALA A 19 -48.68 -29.20 16.46
CA ALA A 19 -48.55 -29.00 17.91
C ALA A 19 -47.40 -28.05 18.31
N SER A 20 -46.39 -27.87 17.45
CA SER A 20 -45.32 -26.90 17.66
C SER A 20 -45.85 -25.47 17.72
N VAL A 21 -46.80 -25.10 16.85
CA VAL A 21 -47.38 -23.74 16.80
C VAL A 21 -48.17 -23.46 18.06
N VAL A 22 -49.03 -24.41 18.46
CA VAL A 22 -49.87 -24.32 19.67
C VAL A 22 -49.01 -24.23 20.94
N SER A 23 -47.97 -25.07 21.03
CA SER A 23 -47.04 -25.08 22.16
C SER A 23 -46.28 -23.76 22.29
N GLU A 24 -45.74 -23.22 21.20
CA GLU A 24 -45.03 -21.94 21.22
C GLU A 24 -45.98 -20.76 21.46
N TYR A 25 -47.21 -20.80 20.94
CA TYR A 25 -48.25 -19.81 21.25
C TYR A 25 -48.50 -19.72 22.76
N HIS A 26 -48.81 -20.84 23.44
CA HIS A 26 -49.09 -20.80 24.87
C HIS A 26 -47.88 -20.41 25.72
N LYS A 27 -46.65 -20.74 25.29
CA LYS A 27 -45.43 -20.25 25.93
C LYS A 27 -45.32 -18.74 25.81
N ALA A 28 -45.46 -18.22 24.58
CA ALA A 28 -45.37 -16.81 24.28
C ALA A 28 -46.47 -16.01 24.95
N GLU A 29 -47.71 -16.50 24.97
CA GLU A 29 -48.87 -15.84 25.57
C GLU A 29 -48.66 -15.59 27.08
N ARG A 30 -48.09 -16.55 27.82
CA ARG A 30 -47.78 -16.40 29.25
C ARG A 30 -46.81 -15.26 29.53
N GLU A 31 -45.87 -15.01 28.63
CA GLU A 31 -44.88 -13.95 28.76
C GLU A 31 -45.36 -12.62 28.16
N ALA A 32 -46.05 -12.67 27.02
CA ALA A 32 -46.61 -11.52 26.32
C ALA A 32 -47.68 -10.81 27.16
N LYS A 33 -48.41 -11.53 28.01
CA LYS A 33 -49.34 -10.95 29.02
C LYS A 33 -48.70 -9.92 29.96
N ARG A 34 -47.37 -9.90 30.08
CA ARG A 34 -46.64 -8.90 30.87
C ARG A 34 -46.58 -7.54 30.17
N TRP A 35 -46.71 -7.52 28.84
CA TRP A 35 -46.47 -6.35 27.99
C TRP A 35 -47.70 -5.94 27.18
N LEU A 36 -48.59 -6.88 26.87
CA LEU A 36 -49.77 -6.69 26.02
C LEU A 36 -51.06 -6.67 26.83
N LYS A 37 -51.98 -5.78 26.46
CA LYS A 37 -53.34 -5.74 27.00
C LYS A 37 -54.19 -6.88 26.41
N PRO A 38 -55.34 -7.23 27.02
CA PRO A 38 -56.22 -8.28 26.48
C PRO A 38 -56.65 -8.07 25.02
N GLU A 39 -56.99 -6.84 24.64
CA GLU A 39 -57.36 -6.47 23.26
C GLU A 39 -56.17 -6.65 22.29
N ASP A 40 -54.97 -6.31 22.77
CA ASP A 40 -53.73 -6.43 22.01
C ASP A 40 -53.31 -7.90 21.83
N LEU A 41 -53.59 -8.76 22.83
CA LEU A 41 -53.30 -10.19 22.78
C LEU A 41 -54.14 -10.92 21.71
N ASP A 42 -55.43 -10.60 21.59
CA ASP A 42 -56.29 -11.18 20.54
C ASP A 42 -55.79 -10.79 19.15
N ALA A 43 -55.50 -9.50 18.93
CA ALA A 43 -54.95 -9.02 17.66
C ALA A 43 -53.56 -9.62 17.34
N TRP A 44 -52.69 -9.77 18.34
CA TRP A 44 -51.40 -10.44 18.19
C TRP A 44 -51.54 -11.93 17.79
N ALA A 45 -52.46 -12.64 18.45
CA ALA A 45 -52.74 -14.05 18.17
C ALA A 45 -53.30 -14.26 16.76
N ARG A 46 -54.25 -13.39 16.35
CA ARG A 46 -54.81 -13.39 15.00
C ARG A 46 -53.76 -13.16 13.92
N GLU A 47 -52.81 -12.26 14.13
CA GLU A 47 -51.71 -12.07 13.16
C GLU A 47 -50.82 -13.32 13.07
N GLY A 48 -50.57 -14.02 14.19
CA GLY A 48 -49.85 -15.30 14.20
C GLY A 48 -50.56 -16.41 13.42
N ILE A 49 -51.88 -16.53 13.59
CA ILE A 49 -52.71 -17.44 12.79
C ILE A 49 -52.68 -17.04 11.31
N ALA A 50 -52.79 -15.75 11.02
CA ALA A 50 -52.77 -15.25 9.65
C ALA A 50 -51.42 -15.48 8.96
N ILE A 51 -50.30 -15.49 9.70
CA ILE A 51 -49.00 -15.95 9.20
C ILE A 51 -49.06 -17.45 8.89
N ALA A 52 -49.59 -18.28 9.80
CA ALA A 52 -49.64 -19.74 9.64
C ALA A 52 -50.51 -20.20 8.46
N GLN A 53 -51.58 -19.46 8.15
CA GLN A 53 -52.57 -19.79 7.11
C GLN A 53 -52.10 -19.50 5.68
N HIS A 54 -51.01 -18.75 5.49
CA HIS A 54 -50.65 -18.26 4.15
C HIS A 54 -50.25 -19.35 3.15
N SER A 55 -49.47 -20.35 3.57
CA SER A 55 -49.02 -21.45 2.69
C SER A 55 -48.79 -22.75 3.47
N PHE A 56 -48.61 -23.86 2.75
CA PHE A 56 -48.46 -25.22 3.30
C PHE A 56 -47.35 -25.36 4.37
N ARG A 57 -46.37 -24.45 4.41
CA ARG A 57 -45.30 -24.43 5.42
C ARG A 57 -45.18 -23.14 6.22
N SER A 58 -46.12 -22.20 6.05
CA SER A 58 -46.07 -20.92 6.77
C SER A 58 -46.26 -21.05 8.29
N TRP A 59 -46.71 -22.21 8.76
CA TRP A 59 -46.76 -22.55 10.19
C TRP A 59 -45.36 -22.56 10.85
N GLU A 60 -44.27 -22.83 10.11
CA GLU A 60 -42.90 -22.72 10.62
C GLU A 60 -42.57 -21.26 10.98
N ALA A 61 -42.95 -20.33 10.11
CA ALA A 61 -42.80 -18.90 10.36
C ALA A 61 -43.65 -18.42 11.54
N ALA A 62 -44.89 -18.92 11.66
CA ALA A 62 -45.75 -18.61 12.81
C ALA A 62 -45.17 -19.15 14.13
N THR A 63 -44.52 -20.32 14.08
CA THR A 63 -43.81 -20.89 15.25
C THR A 63 -42.69 -19.95 15.70
N GLU A 64 -41.86 -19.46 14.77
CA GLU A 64 -40.78 -18.51 15.09
C GLU A 64 -41.32 -17.13 15.52
N TYR A 65 -42.44 -16.66 14.95
CA TYR A 65 -43.12 -15.44 15.36
C TYR A 65 -43.53 -15.49 16.84
N PHE A 66 -44.23 -16.55 17.25
CA PHE A 66 -44.63 -16.72 18.64
C PHE A 66 -43.41 -16.82 19.55
N ARG A 67 -42.41 -17.61 19.16
CA ARG A 67 -41.15 -17.75 19.93
C ARG A 67 -40.43 -16.42 20.13
N ALA A 68 -40.32 -15.58 19.11
CA ALA A 68 -39.61 -14.32 19.17
C ALA A 68 -40.42 -13.20 19.85
N THR A 69 -41.75 -13.34 19.93
CA THR A 69 -42.64 -12.29 20.44
C THR A 69 -42.25 -11.78 21.82
N PRO A 70 -42.01 -12.60 22.86
CA PRO A 70 -41.77 -12.08 24.21
C PRO A 70 -40.57 -11.13 24.29
N GLU A 71 -39.47 -11.46 23.61
CA GLU A 71 -38.27 -10.63 23.55
C GLU A 71 -38.48 -9.35 22.75
N VAL A 72 -39.23 -9.44 21.65
CA VAL A 72 -39.55 -8.28 20.79
C VAL A 72 -40.54 -7.35 21.48
N ALA A 73 -41.62 -7.87 22.06
CA ALA A 73 -42.65 -7.10 22.77
C ALA A 73 -42.10 -6.35 23.99
N ALA A 74 -41.03 -6.84 24.61
CA ALA A 74 -40.34 -6.13 25.69
C ALA A 74 -39.60 -4.85 25.21
N ARG A 75 -39.41 -4.67 23.89
CA ARG A 75 -38.57 -3.62 23.30
C ARG A 75 -39.32 -2.66 22.38
N MET A 76 -40.58 -2.91 22.09
CA MET A 76 -41.37 -2.08 21.17
C MET A 76 -42.83 -1.96 21.61
N ALA A 77 -43.45 -0.84 21.24
CA ALA A 77 -44.86 -0.60 21.51
C ALA A 77 -45.74 -1.49 20.62
N PHE A 78 -46.98 -1.74 21.05
CA PHE A 78 -47.89 -2.64 20.33
C PHE A 78 -48.10 -2.32 18.84
N PRO A 79 -48.25 -1.05 18.40
CA PRO A 79 -48.34 -0.74 16.97
C PRO A 79 -47.11 -1.17 16.16
N GLN A 80 -45.92 -1.05 16.75
CA GLN A 80 -44.66 -1.47 16.13
C GLN A 80 -44.56 -3.00 16.09
N LEU A 81 -45.00 -3.68 17.15
CA LEU A 81 -45.10 -5.14 17.20
C LEU A 81 -46.03 -5.68 16.10
N LEU A 82 -47.19 -5.04 15.88
CA LEU A 82 -48.07 -5.40 14.77
C LEU A 82 -47.42 -5.13 13.41
N SER A 83 -46.72 -4.01 13.26
CA SER A 83 -46.00 -3.72 12.02
C SER A 83 -44.93 -4.78 11.75
N TRP A 84 -44.19 -5.22 12.77
CA TRP A 84 -43.22 -6.31 12.69
C TRP A 84 -43.88 -7.63 12.28
N ALA A 85 -45.00 -8.00 12.91
CA ALA A 85 -45.78 -9.18 12.55
C ALA A 85 -46.22 -9.14 11.08
N ARG A 86 -46.70 -7.98 10.61
CA ARG A 86 -47.14 -7.77 9.22
C ARG A 86 -46.01 -7.84 8.21
N TRP A 87 -44.80 -7.37 8.55
CA TRP A 87 -43.63 -7.56 7.71
C TRP A 87 -43.28 -9.03 7.55
N GLY A 88 -43.23 -9.78 8.66
CA GLY A 88 -43.02 -11.23 8.60
C GLY A 88 -44.14 -11.95 7.86
N ARG A 89 -45.40 -11.51 8.02
CA ARG A 89 -46.53 -12.01 7.24
C ARG A 89 -46.35 -11.79 5.75
N SER A 90 -45.89 -10.60 5.33
CA SER A 90 -45.56 -10.35 3.91
C SER A 90 -44.43 -11.25 3.44
N LEU A 91 -43.39 -11.45 4.24
CA LEU A 91 -42.28 -12.35 3.88
C LEU A 91 -42.74 -13.80 3.80
N SER A 92 -43.70 -14.23 4.64
CA SER A 92 -44.24 -15.59 4.64
C SER A 92 -45.06 -15.89 3.39
N ALA A 93 -45.72 -14.88 2.83
CA ALA A 93 -46.40 -14.98 1.54
C ALA A 93 -45.41 -15.21 0.38
N ASP A 94 -44.20 -14.67 0.48
CA ASP A 94 -43.15 -14.84 -0.52
C ASP A 94 -42.36 -16.15 -0.30
N SER A 95 -41.90 -16.41 0.93
CA SER A 95 -41.20 -17.61 1.37
C SER A 95 -41.32 -17.82 2.88
N PRO A 96 -41.92 -18.93 3.35
CA PRO A 96 -41.98 -19.30 4.76
C PRO A 96 -40.62 -19.39 5.43
N VAL A 97 -39.60 -19.85 4.71
CA VAL A 97 -38.23 -19.99 5.22
C VAL A 97 -37.62 -18.62 5.51
N VAL A 98 -37.78 -17.67 4.59
CA VAL A 98 -37.29 -16.29 4.74
C VAL A 98 -37.98 -15.61 5.92
N SER A 99 -39.29 -15.78 6.05
CA SER A 99 -40.04 -15.26 7.20
C SER A 99 -39.59 -15.87 8.52
N SER A 100 -39.26 -17.16 8.54
CA SER A 100 -38.77 -17.84 9.73
C SER A 100 -37.42 -17.28 10.17
N SER A 101 -36.48 -17.07 9.24
CA SER A 101 -35.19 -16.43 9.53
C SER A 101 -35.35 -14.97 9.98
N PHE A 102 -36.29 -14.21 9.40
CA PHE A 102 -36.64 -12.85 9.86
C PHE A 102 -37.07 -12.84 11.33
N PHE A 103 -38.05 -13.67 11.70
CA PHE A 103 -38.54 -13.73 13.08
C PHE A 103 -37.46 -14.19 14.05
N ARG A 104 -36.69 -15.21 13.69
CA ARG A 104 -35.59 -15.73 14.51
C ARG A 104 -34.49 -14.69 14.78
N ALA A 105 -34.14 -13.88 13.78
CA ALA A 105 -33.09 -12.87 13.92
C ALA A 105 -33.56 -11.54 14.55
N SER A 106 -34.87 -11.28 14.54
CA SER A 106 -35.45 -10.01 15.00
C SER A 106 -35.05 -9.60 16.43
N PRO A 107 -35.11 -10.49 17.45
CA PRO A 107 -34.73 -10.11 18.82
C PRO A 107 -33.29 -9.60 18.93
N GLN A 108 -32.37 -10.22 18.18
CA GLN A 108 -30.95 -9.83 18.21
C GLN A 108 -30.68 -8.55 17.44
N VAL A 109 -31.35 -8.34 16.30
CA VAL A 109 -31.21 -7.13 15.49
C VAL A 109 -31.70 -5.88 16.24
N LEU A 110 -32.73 -6.01 17.07
CA LEU A 110 -33.23 -4.91 17.92
C LEU A 110 -32.23 -4.44 18.99
N ASN A 111 -31.06 -5.08 19.15
CA ASN A 111 -29.96 -4.51 19.94
C ASN A 111 -29.20 -3.41 19.20
N TYR A 112 -29.35 -3.32 17.87
CA TYR A 112 -28.52 -2.46 17.01
C TYR A 112 -29.33 -1.46 16.19
N ILE A 113 -30.65 -1.67 16.03
CA ILE A 113 -31.52 -0.78 15.28
C ILE A 113 -32.74 -0.38 16.09
N GLU A 114 -33.26 0.81 15.79
CA GLU A 114 -34.52 1.28 16.36
C GLU A 114 -35.72 0.48 15.82
N PRO A 115 -36.76 0.24 16.63
CA PRO A 115 -37.97 -0.48 16.21
C PRO A 115 -38.61 0.03 14.91
N GLU A 116 -38.58 1.34 14.65
CA GLU A 116 -39.12 1.95 13.43
C GLU A 116 -38.36 1.53 12.17
N SER A 117 -37.09 1.15 12.33
CA SER A 117 -36.22 0.74 11.23
C SER A 117 -36.39 -0.74 10.83
N ILE A 118 -37.19 -1.52 11.56
CA ILE A 118 -37.40 -2.94 11.28
C ILE A 118 -38.01 -3.15 9.89
N GLY A 119 -38.81 -2.21 9.40
CA GLY A 119 -39.39 -2.25 8.05
C GLY A 119 -38.33 -2.07 6.96
N ARG A 120 -37.32 -1.21 7.18
CA ARG A 120 -36.17 -1.08 6.25
C ARG A 120 -35.38 -2.39 6.19
N TRP A 121 -35.07 -2.94 7.35
CA TRP A 121 -34.38 -4.23 7.47
C TRP A 121 -35.14 -5.38 6.79
N ALA A 122 -36.47 -5.46 6.99
CA ALA A 122 -37.32 -6.44 6.30
C ALA A 122 -37.33 -6.23 4.78
N THR A 123 -37.34 -4.97 4.32
CA THR A 123 -37.33 -4.62 2.90
C THR A 123 -36.04 -5.08 2.20
N TYR A 124 -34.88 -4.96 2.86
CA TYR A 124 -33.60 -5.44 2.32
C TYR A 124 -33.58 -6.96 2.16
N GLY A 125 -34.10 -7.71 3.14
CA GLY A 125 -34.22 -9.16 2.99
C GLY A 125 -35.21 -9.55 1.89
N LYS A 126 -36.34 -8.82 1.80
CA LYS A 126 -37.32 -9.00 0.73
C LYS A 126 -36.73 -8.74 -0.66
N SER A 127 -35.89 -7.71 -0.82
CA SER A 127 -35.31 -7.37 -2.13
C SER A 127 -34.39 -8.46 -2.68
N LEU A 128 -33.75 -9.26 -1.80
CA LEU A 128 -32.90 -10.39 -2.20
C LEU A 128 -33.68 -11.61 -2.67
N TYR A 129 -34.97 -11.72 -2.33
CA TYR A 129 -35.83 -12.81 -2.77
C TYR A 129 -36.37 -12.56 -4.18
N LYS A 130 -36.16 -13.51 -5.09
CA LYS A 130 -36.58 -13.42 -6.51
C LYS A 130 -37.40 -14.64 -6.96
N GLY A 131 -38.10 -15.32 -6.03
CA GLY A 131 -38.98 -16.46 -6.35
C GLY A 131 -38.29 -17.82 -6.49
N THR A 132 -36.98 -17.93 -6.22
CA THR A 132 -36.23 -19.19 -6.35
C THR A 132 -35.70 -19.67 -5.00
N TRP A 133 -35.45 -20.99 -4.86
CA TRP A 133 -34.86 -21.54 -3.64
C TRP A 133 -33.46 -20.94 -3.35
N LYS A 134 -32.66 -20.64 -4.38
CA LYS A 134 -31.35 -19.97 -4.22
C LYS A 134 -31.51 -18.55 -3.66
N SER A 135 -32.45 -17.77 -4.19
CA SER A 135 -32.76 -16.43 -3.66
C SER A 135 -33.37 -16.47 -2.26
N SER A 136 -34.15 -17.51 -1.95
CA SER A 136 -34.66 -17.77 -0.59
C SER A 136 -33.54 -18.07 0.39
N SER A 137 -32.55 -18.87 -0.02
CA SER A 137 -31.35 -19.13 0.79
C SER A 137 -30.59 -17.84 1.06
N LEU A 138 -30.36 -17.02 0.03
CA LEU A 138 -29.66 -15.74 0.16
C LEU A 138 -30.36 -14.76 1.11
N ALA A 139 -31.67 -14.59 0.97
CA ALA A 139 -32.46 -13.76 1.87
C ALA A 139 -32.47 -14.31 3.32
N SER A 140 -32.44 -15.63 3.50
CA SER A 140 -32.37 -16.25 4.83
C SER A 140 -31.00 -16.02 5.48
N THR A 141 -29.91 -16.21 4.72
CA THR A 141 -28.53 -15.92 5.16
C THR A 141 -28.36 -14.44 5.52
N TYR A 142 -29.02 -13.53 4.80
CA TYR A 142 -29.07 -12.11 5.17
C TYR A 142 -29.63 -11.91 6.58
N PHE A 143 -30.81 -12.45 6.87
CA PHE A 143 -31.43 -12.26 8.17
C PHE A 143 -30.58 -12.88 9.29
N GLU A 144 -30.02 -14.07 9.06
CA GLU A 144 -29.19 -14.78 10.03
C GLU A 144 -27.84 -14.10 10.30
N SER A 145 -27.24 -13.47 9.30
CA SER A 145 -25.96 -12.75 9.45
C SER A 145 -26.13 -11.29 9.89
N SER A 146 -27.32 -10.70 9.69
CA SER A 146 -27.60 -9.29 10.01
C SER A 146 -27.22 -8.87 11.44
N PRO A 147 -27.55 -9.62 12.52
CA PRO A 147 -27.16 -9.23 13.89
C PRO A 147 -25.64 -9.13 14.09
N ARG A 148 -24.86 -9.98 13.40
CA ARG A 148 -23.39 -9.94 13.45
C ARG A 148 -22.84 -8.79 12.62
N LEU A 149 -23.41 -8.56 11.44
CA LEU A 149 -23.02 -7.46 10.57
C LEU A 149 -23.28 -6.08 11.19
N LEU A 150 -24.41 -5.92 11.89
CA LEU A 150 -24.80 -4.67 12.54
C LEU A 150 -23.93 -4.28 13.76
N GLN A 151 -23.06 -5.17 14.24
CA GLN A 151 -21.99 -4.80 15.19
C GLN A 151 -20.93 -3.91 14.53
N PHE A 152 -20.78 -4.04 13.21
CA PHE A 152 -19.81 -3.28 12.43
C PHE A 152 -20.51 -2.22 11.60
N LEU A 153 -21.58 -2.56 10.88
CA LEU A 153 -22.26 -1.69 9.92
C LEU A 153 -23.45 -0.96 10.52
N ASN A 154 -23.66 0.29 10.12
CA ASN A 154 -24.95 0.95 10.31
C ASN A 154 -25.97 0.55 9.23
N LEU A 155 -27.24 0.93 9.39
CA LEU A 155 -28.30 0.55 8.44
C LEU A 155 -28.13 1.05 7.00
N ASN A 156 -27.46 2.19 6.80
CA ASN A 156 -27.19 2.71 5.46
C ASN A 156 -26.02 1.95 4.81
N GLU A 157 -24.98 1.60 5.57
CA GLU A 157 -23.91 0.72 5.09
C GLU A 157 -24.42 -0.69 4.80
N LEU A 158 -25.35 -1.20 5.60
CA LEU A 158 -26.03 -2.47 5.33
C LEU A 158 -26.83 -2.39 4.02
N GLU A 159 -27.52 -1.28 3.76
CA GLU A 159 -28.23 -1.05 2.49
C GLU A 159 -27.28 -1.10 1.29
N GLU A 160 -26.13 -0.43 1.37
CA GLU A 160 -25.08 -0.47 0.34
C GLU A 160 -24.53 -1.90 0.15
N LEU A 161 -24.29 -2.64 1.24
CA LEU A 161 -23.90 -4.06 1.17
C LEU A 161 -24.96 -4.89 0.44
N ILE A 162 -26.24 -4.68 0.73
CA ILE A 162 -27.32 -5.45 0.11
C ILE A 162 -27.49 -5.10 -1.37
N GLY A 163 -27.32 -3.84 -1.75
CA GLY A 163 -27.28 -3.43 -3.16
C GLY A 163 -26.13 -4.12 -3.93
N PHE A 164 -24.95 -4.22 -3.31
CA PHE A 164 -23.83 -5.00 -3.85
C PHE A 164 -24.18 -6.50 -3.96
N ILE A 165 -24.73 -7.11 -2.91
CA ILE A 165 -25.07 -8.54 -2.88
C ILE A 165 -26.13 -8.88 -3.92
N ASP A 166 -27.16 -8.05 -4.10
CA ASP A 166 -28.19 -8.25 -5.13
C ASP A 166 -27.57 -8.20 -6.53
N THR A 167 -26.69 -7.21 -6.77
CA THR A 167 -25.94 -7.09 -8.04
C THR A 167 -25.09 -8.34 -8.32
N LEU A 168 -24.42 -8.88 -7.30
CA LEU A 168 -23.60 -10.08 -7.42
C LEU A 168 -24.44 -11.34 -7.63
N ALA A 169 -25.62 -11.43 -7.00
CA ALA A 169 -26.54 -12.55 -7.12
C ALA A 169 -27.10 -12.70 -8.55
N GLU A 170 -27.21 -11.61 -9.31
CA GLU A 170 -27.52 -11.66 -10.75
C GLU A 170 -26.49 -12.48 -11.55
N LYS A 171 -25.24 -12.55 -11.08
CA LYS A 171 -24.16 -13.32 -11.70
C LYS A 171 -23.98 -14.70 -11.05
N SER A 172 -23.97 -14.75 -9.73
CA SER A 172 -23.77 -15.99 -8.96
C SER A 172 -24.34 -15.88 -7.55
N TYR A 173 -25.45 -16.58 -7.29
CA TYR A 173 -26.02 -16.73 -5.94
C TYR A 173 -25.07 -17.42 -4.97
N ASP A 174 -24.23 -18.34 -5.45
CA ASP A 174 -23.33 -19.11 -4.58
C ASP A 174 -22.21 -18.19 -4.05
N LEU A 175 -21.66 -17.33 -4.92
CA LEU A 175 -20.67 -16.32 -4.53
C LEU A 175 -21.30 -15.21 -3.68
N ALA A 176 -22.52 -14.76 -4.00
CA ALA A 176 -23.24 -13.78 -3.19
C ALA A 176 -23.49 -14.28 -1.75
N ASN A 177 -23.89 -15.54 -1.59
CA ASN A 177 -24.02 -16.18 -0.28
C ASN A 177 -22.69 -16.27 0.46
N GLU A 178 -21.62 -16.69 -0.21
CA GLU A 178 -20.28 -16.77 0.39
C GLU A 178 -19.79 -15.39 0.86
N CYS A 179 -19.96 -14.34 0.05
CA CYS A 179 -19.60 -12.98 0.42
C CYS A 179 -20.41 -12.46 1.62
N LEU A 180 -21.72 -12.69 1.63
CA LEU A 180 -22.59 -12.25 2.72
C LEU A 180 -22.29 -12.99 4.03
N ALA A 181 -22.02 -14.29 3.97
CA ALA A 181 -21.72 -15.11 5.13
C ALA A 181 -20.38 -14.77 5.80
N ASN A 182 -19.42 -14.23 5.03
CA ASN A 182 -18.08 -13.87 5.50
C ASN A 182 -17.89 -12.35 5.70
N ALA A 183 -18.93 -11.54 5.46
CA ALA A 183 -18.81 -10.09 5.48
C ALA A 183 -18.42 -9.53 6.87
N ASP A 184 -18.84 -10.16 7.97
CA ASP A 184 -18.44 -9.79 9.34
C ASP A 184 -16.92 -9.91 9.55
N GLY A 185 -16.30 -10.95 9.00
CA GLY A 185 -14.85 -11.14 9.01
C GLY A 185 -14.07 -10.09 8.19
N VAL A 186 -14.72 -9.44 7.23
CA VAL A 186 -14.15 -8.33 6.44
C VAL A 186 -14.35 -7.00 7.16
N PHE A 187 -15.59 -6.68 7.56
CA PHE A 187 -15.91 -5.38 8.18
C PHE A 187 -15.41 -5.23 9.62
N SER A 188 -15.00 -6.31 10.28
CA SER A 188 -14.20 -6.25 11.51
C SER A 188 -12.79 -5.69 11.29
N LYS A 189 -12.28 -5.69 10.05
CA LYS A 189 -10.94 -5.19 9.67
C LYS A 189 -10.97 -3.87 8.91
N VAL A 190 -12.13 -3.46 8.38
CA VAL A 190 -12.31 -2.19 7.66
C VAL A 190 -12.82 -1.12 8.62
N GLU A 191 -12.03 -0.07 8.83
CA GLU A 191 -12.36 1.03 9.72
C GLU A 191 -13.59 1.82 9.21
N PRO A 192 -14.43 2.40 10.08
CA PRO A 192 -15.68 3.07 9.67
C PRO A 192 -15.55 4.10 8.53
N PRO A 193 -14.52 4.97 8.49
CA PRO A 193 -14.37 5.95 7.41
C PRO A 193 -14.19 5.32 6.02
N ASP A 194 -13.72 4.08 5.94
CA ASP A 194 -13.32 3.41 4.70
C ASP A 194 -14.44 2.53 4.12
N ARG A 195 -15.43 2.16 4.93
CA ARG A 195 -16.44 1.14 4.58
C ARG A 195 -17.26 1.50 3.36
N ARG A 196 -17.66 2.77 3.25
CA ARG A 196 -18.43 3.27 2.11
C ARG A 196 -17.65 3.17 0.81
N SER A 197 -16.40 3.64 0.78
CA SER A 197 -15.54 3.51 -0.40
C SER A 197 -15.23 2.04 -0.71
N PHE A 198 -15.09 1.20 0.32
CA PHE A 198 -14.89 -0.24 0.16
C PHE A 198 -16.10 -0.93 -0.51
N LEU A 199 -17.32 -0.63 -0.05
CA LEU A 199 -18.57 -1.14 -0.62
C LEU A 199 -18.85 -0.59 -2.03
N SER A 200 -18.50 0.67 -2.27
CA SER A 200 -18.61 1.29 -3.59
C SER A 200 -17.73 0.58 -4.62
N LEU A 201 -16.47 0.31 -4.26
CA LEU A 201 -15.56 -0.48 -5.09
C LEU A 201 -16.06 -1.92 -5.31
N ALA A 202 -16.53 -2.59 -4.25
CA ALA A 202 -17.14 -3.92 -4.38
C ALA A 202 -18.32 -3.92 -5.37
N SER A 203 -19.18 -2.89 -5.32
CA SER A 203 -20.32 -2.74 -6.22
C SER A 203 -19.91 -2.57 -7.67
N VAL A 204 -18.83 -1.83 -7.93
CA VAL A 204 -18.27 -1.66 -9.28
C VAL A 204 -17.69 -2.98 -9.79
N LEU A 205 -16.87 -3.65 -8.98
CA LEU A 205 -16.28 -4.94 -9.33
C LEU A 205 -17.34 -5.99 -9.62
N ALA A 206 -18.45 -6.02 -8.87
CA ALA A 206 -19.55 -6.96 -9.13
C ALA A 206 -20.18 -6.76 -10.51
N ARG A 207 -20.19 -5.53 -11.03
CA ARG A 207 -20.74 -5.19 -12.35
C ARG A 207 -19.73 -5.42 -13.48
N SER A 208 -18.47 -5.00 -13.29
CA SER A 208 -17.44 -5.04 -14.33
C SER A 208 -16.69 -6.37 -14.38
N ASN A 209 -16.23 -6.89 -13.24
CA ASN A 209 -15.46 -8.13 -13.15
C ASN A 209 -15.76 -8.91 -11.86
N TRP A 210 -16.93 -9.55 -11.80
CA TRP A 210 -17.42 -10.24 -10.60
C TRP A 210 -16.48 -11.34 -10.05
N ARG A 211 -15.55 -11.84 -10.87
CA ARG A 211 -14.53 -12.83 -10.46
C ARG A 211 -13.52 -12.27 -9.47
N ASP A 212 -13.34 -10.96 -9.46
CA ASP A 212 -12.39 -10.26 -8.59
C ASP A 212 -12.94 -10.00 -7.17
N ILE A 213 -14.24 -10.23 -6.95
CA ILE A 213 -14.89 -9.98 -5.66
C ILE A 213 -14.31 -10.83 -4.53
N LYS A 214 -14.08 -12.12 -4.78
CA LYS A 214 -13.50 -12.99 -3.76
C LYS A 214 -12.07 -12.56 -3.40
N PRO A 215 -11.15 -12.38 -4.36
CA PRO A 215 -9.83 -11.77 -4.08
C PRO A 215 -9.91 -10.42 -3.36
N PHE A 216 -10.88 -9.57 -3.70
CA PHE A 216 -11.10 -8.29 -3.04
C PHE A 216 -11.51 -8.43 -1.57
N PHE A 217 -12.44 -9.33 -1.25
CA PHE A 217 -12.86 -9.57 0.13
C PHE A 217 -11.74 -10.21 0.97
N GLU A 218 -10.89 -11.04 0.34
CA GLU A 218 -9.76 -11.70 1.01
C GLU A 218 -8.58 -10.75 1.28
N ASN A 219 -8.29 -9.85 0.35
CA ASN A 219 -7.06 -9.03 0.39
C ASN A 219 -7.29 -7.53 0.52
N GLY A 220 -8.46 -7.01 0.13
CA GLY A 220 -8.74 -5.58 0.10
C GLY A 220 -8.56 -4.90 1.47
N SER A 221 -9.02 -5.54 2.55
CA SER A 221 -8.80 -4.98 3.90
C SER A 221 -7.33 -5.01 4.34
N ARG A 222 -6.53 -5.97 3.82
CA ARG A 222 -5.09 -6.08 4.13
C ARG A 222 -4.29 -4.99 3.43
N SER A 223 -4.65 -4.64 2.20
CA SER A 223 -4.04 -3.55 1.44
C SER A 223 -4.12 -2.20 2.15
N LEU A 224 -5.19 -1.95 2.92
CA LEU A 224 -5.36 -0.69 3.64
C LEU A 224 -4.38 -0.49 4.81
N VAL A 225 -3.77 -1.57 5.32
CA VAL A 225 -2.86 -1.51 6.47
C VAL A 225 -1.60 -0.70 6.15
N TYR A 226 -1.14 -0.77 4.91
CA TYR A 226 0.06 -0.05 4.44
C TYR A 226 -0.17 1.46 4.26
N LEU A 227 -1.43 1.90 4.27
CA LEU A 227 -1.80 3.27 3.92
C LEU A 227 -2.05 4.14 5.16
N GLU A 228 -1.61 5.39 5.06
CA GLU A 228 -2.01 6.47 5.96
C GLU A 228 -3.55 6.52 6.07
N LYS A 229 -4.05 6.62 7.31
CA LYS A 229 -5.47 6.42 7.64
C LYS A 229 -6.39 7.40 6.91
N SER A 230 -6.03 8.67 6.83
CA SER A 230 -6.84 9.69 6.16
C SER A 230 -6.92 9.51 4.64
N GLN A 231 -6.00 8.74 4.04
CA GLN A 231 -5.89 8.54 2.60
C GLN A 231 -6.52 7.22 2.08
N ARG A 232 -6.93 6.30 2.96
CA ARG A 232 -7.48 4.98 2.58
C ARG A 232 -8.75 5.07 1.73
N SER A 233 -9.73 5.87 2.17
CA SER A 233 -10.97 6.12 1.42
C SER A 233 -10.72 6.69 0.02
N ARG A 234 -9.76 7.63 -0.08
CA ARG A 234 -9.32 8.25 -1.34
C ARG A 234 -8.67 7.24 -2.27
N PHE A 235 -7.79 6.38 -1.76
CA PHE A 235 -7.18 5.29 -2.52
C PHE A 235 -8.22 4.29 -3.06
N LEU A 236 -9.21 3.92 -2.23
CA LEU A 236 -10.32 3.05 -2.66
C LEU A 236 -11.16 3.70 -3.77
N SER A 237 -11.46 5.00 -3.66
CA SER A 237 -12.17 5.75 -4.69
C SER A 237 -11.38 5.86 -6.00
N LEU A 238 -10.04 5.96 -5.93
CA LEU A 238 -9.18 5.91 -7.10
C LEU A 238 -9.23 4.52 -7.77
N ALA A 239 -9.12 3.44 -6.99
CA ALA A 239 -9.26 2.08 -7.49
C ALA A 239 -10.65 1.85 -8.13
N GLU A 240 -11.71 2.38 -7.52
CA GLU A 240 -13.08 2.33 -8.06
C GLU A 240 -13.16 2.99 -9.43
N ARG A 241 -12.56 4.19 -9.56
CA ARG A 241 -12.52 4.92 -10.83
C ARG A 241 -11.78 4.12 -11.92
N LEU A 242 -10.60 3.59 -11.61
CA LEU A 242 -9.84 2.76 -12.54
C LEU A 242 -10.60 1.50 -12.98
N ALA A 243 -11.38 0.90 -12.06
CA ALA A 243 -12.23 -0.26 -12.37
C ALA A 243 -13.41 0.09 -13.29
N LYS A 244 -13.95 1.32 -13.24
CA LYS A 244 -15.02 1.79 -14.12
C LYS A 244 -14.55 2.05 -15.55
N ASP A 245 -13.34 2.58 -15.70
CA ASP A 245 -12.80 2.96 -17.02
C ASP A 245 -12.36 1.73 -17.87
N GLY A 246 -12.53 0.50 -17.35
CA GLY A 246 -12.25 -0.74 -18.07
C GLY A 246 -10.76 -1.00 -18.33
N GLY A 247 -9.88 -0.15 -17.79
CA GLY A 247 -8.48 -0.04 -18.17
C GLY A 247 -7.49 -0.92 -17.41
N GLY A 248 -7.91 -1.75 -16.44
CA GLY A 248 -6.93 -2.57 -15.73
C GLY A 248 -7.48 -3.55 -14.69
N ASN A 249 -6.60 -4.45 -14.27
CA ASN A 249 -6.80 -5.36 -13.15
C ASN A 249 -6.85 -4.56 -11.84
N ALA A 250 -8.05 -4.17 -11.40
CA ALA A 250 -8.25 -3.36 -10.21
C ALA A 250 -7.69 -4.01 -8.94
N ILE A 251 -7.70 -5.35 -8.84
CA ILE A 251 -7.09 -6.08 -7.73
C ILE A 251 -5.57 -6.00 -7.80
N GLY A 252 -4.99 -6.19 -8.99
CA GLY A 252 -3.56 -6.00 -9.23
C GLY A 252 -3.12 -4.59 -8.82
N PHE A 253 -3.88 -3.57 -9.23
CA PHE A 253 -3.65 -2.19 -8.80
C PHE A 253 -3.69 -2.05 -7.27
N LEU A 254 -4.75 -2.55 -6.60
CA LEU A 254 -4.87 -2.45 -5.15
C LEU A 254 -3.68 -3.08 -4.43
N LEU A 255 -3.26 -4.27 -4.84
CA LEU A 255 -2.16 -5.00 -4.22
C LEU A 255 -0.82 -4.32 -4.48
N ASP A 256 -0.49 -4.06 -5.74
CA ASP A 256 0.82 -3.52 -6.13
C ASP A 256 0.98 -2.08 -5.62
N ALA A 257 -0.04 -1.24 -5.77
CA ALA A 257 0.03 0.15 -5.35
C ALA A 257 0.01 0.31 -3.82
N SER A 258 -0.73 -0.53 -3.09
CA SER A 258 -0.69 -0.48 -1.62
C SER A 258 0.64 -0.96 -1.05
N ALA A 259 1.25 -1.99 -1.66
CA ALA A 259 2.58 -2.45 -1.28
C ALA A 259 3.64 -1.37 -1.55
N ALA A 260 3.63 -0.78 -2.75
CA ALA A 260 4.57 0.30 -3.11
C ALA A 260 4.39 1.54 -2.22
N LEU A 261 3.15 1.96 -1.94
CA LEU A 261 2.91 3.05 -0.97
C LEU A 261 3.40 2.69 0.43
N GLY A 262 3.32 1.43 0.85
CA GLY A 262 3.84 0.95 2.13
C GLY A 262 5.36 1.08 2.29
N GLU A 263 6.12 1.19 1.19
CA GLU A 263 7.57 1.47 1.21
C GLU A 263 7.89 2.97 1.36
N ILE A 264 6.88 3.83 1.22
CA ILE A 264 7.01 5.28 1.27
C ILE A 264 6.56 5.76 2.65
N ASP A 265 7.19 6.84 3.14
CA ASP A 265 6.74 7.49 4.37
C ASP A 265 5.28 7.96 4.25
N GLN A 266 4.47 7.67 5.26
CA GLN A 266 3.03 7.94 5.27
C GLN A 266 2.68 9.42 5.03
N SER A 267 3.56 10.36 5.41
CA SER A 267 3.35 11.80 5.16
C SER A 267 3.28 12.15 3.68
N ARG A 268 3.85 11.31 2.81
CA ARG A 268 3.92 11.51 1.36
C ARG A 268 2.71 10.96 0.61
N HIS A 269 1.87 10.15 1.26
CA HIS A 269 0.73 9.51 0.61
C HIS A 269 -0.25 10.54 0.01
N VAL A 270 -0.42 11.68 0.67
CA VAL A 270 -1.28 12.77 0.20
C VAL A 270 -0.82 13.29 -1.17
N GLN A 271 0.49 13.53 -1.32
CA GLN A 271 1.11 14.00 -2.56
C GLN A 271 1.03 12.92 -3.64
N MET A 272 1.36 11.66 -3.30
CA MET A 272 1.36 10.55 -4.26
C MET A 272 -0.03 10.30 -4.83
N LEU A 273 -1.06 10.27 -3.98
CA LEU A 273 -2.44 10.09 -4.44
C LEU A 273 -2.95 11.31 -5.23
N GLY A 274 -2.49 12.53 -4.91
CA GLY A 274 -2.80 13.71 -5.71
C GLY A 274 -2.25 13.64 -7.13
N MET A 275 -1.00 13.20 -7.27
CA MET A 275 -0.39 12.94 -8.58
C MET A 275 -1.09 11.79 -9.32
N ALA A 276 -1.44 10.72 -8.61
CA ALA A 276 -2.14 9.57 -9.17
C ALA A 276 -3.55 9.91 -9.69
N GLU A 277 -4.30 10.74 -8.97
CA GLU A 277 -5.61 11.24 -9.42
C GLU A 277 -5.50 12.12 -10.67
N ARG A 278 -4.50 12.99 -10.72
CA ARG A 278 -4.21 13.79 -11.93
C ARG A 278 -3.86 12.90 -13.12
N LEU A 279 -3.13 11.80 -12.91
CA LEU A 279 -2.89 10.81 -13.97
C LEU A 279 -4.16 10.10 -14.40
N ALA A 280 -5.07 9.78 -13.47
CA ALA A 280 -6.35 9.16 -13.81
C ALA A 280 -7.21 10.05 -14.73
N ASP A 281 -7.06 11.38 -14.66
CA ASP A 281 -7.72 12.32 -15.59
C ASP A 281 -7.09 12.35 -16.99
N VAL A 282 -5.83 11.92 -17.13
CA VAL A 282 -5.07 12.00 -18.39
C VAL A 282 -4.98 10.63 -19.08
N CYS A 283 -4.50 9.61 -18.36
CA CYS A 283 -4.29 8.25 -18.84
C CYS A 283 -4.42 7.27 -17.64
N PRO A 284 -5.61 6.67 -17.41
CA PRO A 284 -5.84 5.73 -16.31
C PRO A 284 -4.82 4.57 -16.20
N PRO A 285 -4.36 3.94 -17.30
CA PRO A 285 -3.35 2.89 -17.22
C PRO A 285 -2.01 3.34 -16.60
N ALA A 286 -1.66 4.61 -16.68
CA ALA A 286 -0.40 5.13 -16.13
C ALA A 286 -0.40 5.22 -14.59
N VAL A 287 -1.57 5.20 -13.94
CA VAL A 287 -1.70 5.39 -12.50
C VAL A 287 -1.02 4.26 -11.72
N GLY A 288 -1.27 3.01 -12.13
CA GLY A 288 -0.62 1.84 -11.52
C GLY A 288 0.88 1.84 -11.74
N GLU A 289 1.32 2.21 -12.95
CA GLU A 289 2.73 2.29 -13.30
C GLU A 289 3.50 3.34 -12.48
N PHE A 290 2.89 4.50 -12.28
CA PHE A 290 3.44 5.55 -11.45
C PHE A 290 3.55 5.13 -9.98
N LEU A 291 2.46 4.67 -9.36
CA LEU A 291 2.47 4.34 -7.93
C LEU A 291 3.40 3.15 -7.63
N ARG A 292 3.43 2.14 -8.50
CA ARG A 292 4.31 0.96 -8.34
C ARG A 292 5.79 1.33 -8.35
N ASN A 293 6.20 2.30 -9.17
CA ASN A 293 7.60 2.69 -9.32
C ASN A 293 7.99 3.94 -8.49
N ALA A 294 7.04 4.60 -7.82
CA ALA A 294 7.29 5.76 -6.99
C ALA A 294 8.37 5.56 -5.90
N PRO A 295 8.45 4.41 -5.20
CA PRO A 295 9.52 4.18 -4.22
C PRO A 295 10.91 4.27 -4.84
N GLN A 296 11.11 3.65 -6.01
CA GLN A 296 12.40 3.68 -6.71
C GLN A 296 12.79 5.09 -7.16
N VAL A 297 11.81 5.89 -7.58
CA VAL A 297 12.04 7.30 -7.95
C VAL A 297 12.44 8.11 -6.72
N LEU A 298 11.75 7.95 -5.60
CA LEU A 298 12.01 8.67 -4.35
C LEU A 298 13.37 8.35 -3.71
N VAL A 299 13.94 7.17 -3.99
CA VAL A 299 15.32 6.85 -3.60
C VAL A 299 16.33 7.68 -4.41
N ARG A 300 15.99 8.05 -5.64
CA ARG A 300 16.89 8.73 -6.58
C ARG A 300 16.75 10.25 -6.57
N VAL A 301 15.57 10.79 -6.28
CA VAL A 301 15.33 12.23 -6.32
C VAL A 301 14.72 12.74 -5.01
N LYS A 302 15.06 13.98 -4.65
CA LYS A 302 14.42 14.68 -3.54
C LYS A 302 12.98 15.05 -3.88
N ASP A 303 12.15 15.24 -2.86
CA ASP A 303 10.70 15.50 -2.97
C ASP A 303 10.37 16.67 -3.91
N GLN A 304 11.14 17.75 -3.84
CA GLN A 304 10.97 18.92 -4.70
C GLN A 304 11.14 18.63 -6.20
N TYR A 305 11.87 17.58 -6.55
CA TYR A 305 12.14 17.18 -7.93
C TYR A 305 11.20 16.09 -8.42
N LEU A 306 10.48 15.40 -7.52
CA LEU A 306 9.49 14.41 -7.90
C LEU A 306 8.40 15.03 -8.78
N GLU A 307 7.92 16.22 -8.40
CA GLU A 307 6.89 16.92 -9.16
C GLU A 307 7.37 17.32 -10.56
N LEU A 308 8.64 17.73 -10.69
CA LEU A 308 9.24 18.01 -12.00
C LEU A 308 9.36 16.76 -12.87
N TRP A 309 9.80 15.64 -12.29
CA TRP A 309 9.84 14.35 -12.99
C TRP A 309 8.43 13.93 -13.44
N PHE A 310 7.45 14.08 -12.56
CA PHE A 310 6.06 13.75 -12.81
C PHE A 310 5.47 14.60 -13.96
N GLU A 311 5.66 15.92 -13.95
CA GLU A 311 5.15 16.80 -15.02
C GLU A 311 5.76 16.46 -16.38
N GLU A 312 7.05 16.12 -16.44
CA GLU A 312 7.69 15.69 -17.68
C GLU A 312 7.10 14.36 -18.19
N GLY A 313 6.82 13.41 -17.29
CA GLY A 313 6.11 12.17 -17.61
C GLY A 313 4.70 12.42 -18.14
N VAL A 314 3.93 13.32 -17.51
CA VAL A 314 2.59 13.72 -17.96
C VAL A 314 2.64 14.39 -19.34
N LYS A 315 3.65 15.24 -19.59
CA LYS A 315 3.86 15.85 -20.91
C LYS A 315 4.11 14.80 -21.98
N ILE A 316 4.98 13.82 -21.70
CA ILE A 316 5.24 12.71 -22.63
C ILE A 316 3.97 11.89 -22.86
N LEU A 317 3.20 11.57 -21.82
CA LEU A 317 1.91 10.85 -21.95
C LEU A 317 0.95 11.56 -22.91
N ARG A 318 0.85 12.90 -22.84
CA ARG A 318 -0.02 13.69 -23.72
C ARG A 318 0.44 13.70 -25.17
N GLU A 319 1.75 13.57 -25.42
CA GLU A 319 2.33 13.49 -26.76
C GLU A 319 2.27 12.07 -27.34
N ASN A 320 2.55 11.06 -26.50
CA ASN A 320 2.56 9.65 -26.84
C ASN A 320 2.29 8.79 -25.58
N GLU A 321 1.13 8.14 -25.55
CA GLU A 321 0.69 7.31 -24.43
C GLU A 321 1.67 6.17 -24.11
N ASP A 322 2.10 5.39 -25.10
CA ASP A 322 3.06 4.29 -24.91
C ASP A 322 4.41 4.79 -24.37
N GLY A 323 4.86 5.94 -24.89
CA GLY A 323 6.09 6.59 -24.44
C GLY A 323 6.00 7.05 -22.98
N GLY A 324 4.85 7.54 -22.56
CA GLY A 324 4.60 7.95 -21.18
C GLY A 324 4.41 6.77 -20.23
N LEU A 325 3.78 5.69 -20.66
CA LEU A 325 3.71 4.44 -19.90
C LEU A 325 5.11 3.85 -19.68
N ALA A 326 5.97 3.83 -20.71
CA ALA A 326 7.36 3.41 -20.58
C ALA A 326 8.17 4.34 -19.65
N PHE A 327 7.85 5.64 -19.61
CA PHE A 327 8.46 6.60 -18.69
C PHE A 327 8.12 6.26 -17.23
N PHE A 328 6.84 6.08 -16.89
CA PHE A 328 6.42 5.72 -15.53
C PHE A 328 6.84 4.30 -15.12
N ARG A 329 7.08 3.41 -16.10
CA ARG A 329 7.74 2.11 -15.89
C ARG A 329 9.24 2.16 -15.63
N LEU A 330 9.87 3.32 -15.77
CA LEU A 330 11.33 3.48 -15.74
C LEU A 330 12.06 2.69 -16.86
N GLU A 331 11.37 2.38 -17.95
CA GLU A 331 11.91 1.65 -19.11
C GLU A 331 12.35 2.60 -20.25
N SER A 332 12.10 3.91 -20.08
CA SER A 332 12.43 4.93 -21.08
C SER A 332 13.81 5.53 -20.85
N GLY A 333 14.68 5.48 -21.88
CA GLY A 333 15.96 6.21 -21.87
C GLY A 333 15.82 7.74 -21.80
N ARG A 334 14.63 8.31 -22.08
CA ARG A 334 14.33 9.73 -21.79
C ARG A 334 14.03 9.92 -20.30
N GLY A 335 13.27 9.02 -19.68
CA GLY A 335 12.96 9.07 -18.25
C GLY A 335 14.21 8.94 -17.38
N GLU A 336 15.12 8.04 -17.76
CA GLU A 336 16.40 7.88 -17.08
C GLU A 336 17.23 9.17 -17.12
N ARG A 337 17.34 9.81 -18.30
CA ARG A 337 18.04 11.09 -18.45
C ARG A 337 17.41 12.21 -17.61
N VAL A 338 16.09 12.23 -17.48
CA VAL A 338 15.38 13.22 -16.65
C VAL A 338 15.72 13.00 -15.17
N LEU A 339 15.63 11.77 -14.66
CA LEU A 339 16.02 11.45 -13.28
C LEU A 339 17.47 11.85 -12.98
N GLU A 340 18.38 11.56 -13.89
CA GLU A 340 19.81 11.92 -13.75
C GLU A 340 20.09 13.43 -13.89
N SER A 341 19.21 14.17 -14.56
CA SER A 341 19.31 15.63 -14.62
C SER A 341 18.80 16.28 -13.34
N LEU A 342 17.85 15.63 -12.67
CA LEU A 342 17.23 16.07 -11.42
C LEU A 342 18.02 15.65 -10.18
N THR A 343 18.99 14.74 -10.33
CA THR A 343 19.97 14.46 -9.28
C THR A 343 21.06 15.52 -9.23
N ASN A 344 21.45 15.92 -8.02
CA ASN A 344 22.58 16.84 -7.82
C ASN A 344 23.93 16.14 -8.02
N GLY A 345 23.94 14.81 -8.09
CA GLY A 345 25.15 14.00 -8.20
C GLY A 345 25.81 14.04 -9.58
N VAL A 346 27.14 13.85 -9.58
CA VAL A 346 27.96 13.75 -10.80
C VAL A 346 28.61 12.38 -10.85
N GLN A 347 28.43 11.66 -11.96
CA GLN A 347 29.07 10.38 -12.24
C GLN A 347 30.35 10.60 -13.05
N LEU A 348 31.44 9.93 -12.67
CA LEU A 348 32.75 10.07 -13.32
C LEU A 348 32.68 9.71 -14.81
N ASP A 349 32.01 8.61 -15.18
CA ASP A 349 31.94 8.12 -16.57
C ASP A 349 31.39 9.17 -17.54
N ARG A 350 30.47 10.02 -17.08
CA ARG A 350 29.87 11.09 -17.91
C ARG A 350 30.80 12.27 -18.13
N ILE A 351 31.67 12.53 -17.16
CA ILE A 351 32.62 13.64 -17.22
C ILE A 351 34.03 13.17 -17.60
N LYS A 352 34.24 11.86 -17.82
CA LYS A 352 35.55 11.24 -17.98
C LYS A 352 36.35 11.85 -19.13
N GLU A 353 35.73 12.10 -20.27
CA GLU A 353 36.40 12.72 -21.42
C GLU A 353 36.85 14.15 -21.12
N ILE A 354 35.95 14.97 -20.58
CA ILE A 354 36.23 16.37 -20.23
C ILE A 354 37.30 16.44 -19.14
N MET A 355 37.18 15.61 -18.11
CA MET A 355 38.13 15.54 -17.01
C MET A 355 39.49 15.01 -17.47
N THR A 356 39.52 14.07 -18.42
CA THR A 356 40.78 13.58 -19.01
C THR A 356 41.46 14.68 -19.81
N MET A 357 40.70 15.44 -20.60
CA MET A 357 41.22 16.63 -21.30
C MET A 357 41.76 17.66 -20.30
N TYR A 358 41.01 17.93 -19.23
CA TYR A 358 41.42 18.83 -18.15
C TYR A 358 42.74 18.39 -17.49
N CYS A 359 42.85 17.13 -17.06
CA CYS A 359 44.04 16.61 -16.41
C CYS A 359 45.25 16.57 -17.34
N ARG A 360 45.06 16.24 -18.63
CA ARG A 360 46.15 16.27 -19.64
C ARG A 360 46.63 17.69 -19.92
N ALA A 361 45.73 18.66 -19.93
CA ALA A 361 46.09 20.06 -20.11
C ALA A 361 46.93 20.59 -18.93
N LEU A 362 46.62 20.16 -17.70
CA LEU A 362 47.39 20.50 -16.51
C LEU A 362 48.74 19.76 -16.45
N SER A 363 48.76 18.43 -16.62
CA SER A 363 49.98 17.64 -16.41
C SER A 363 51.00 17.72 -17.55
N GLY A 364 50.57 18.14 -18.75
CA GLY A 364 51.37 18.08 -19.97
C GLY A 364 51.72 16.65 -20.43
N ARG A 365 51.10 15.62 -19.83
CA ARG A 365 51.38 14.19 -20.06
C ARG A 365 50.09 13.40 -20.27
N PRO A 366 50.14 12.22 -20.92
CA PRO A 366 48.96 11.37 -21.05
C PRO A 366 48.52 10.86 -19.67
N VAL A 367 47.29 11.20 -19.30
CA VAL A 367 46.63 10.73 -18.07
C VAL A 367 45.43 9.86 -18.44
N GLU A 368 45.19 8.81 -17.66
CA GLU A 368 43.98 7.98 -17.67
C GLU A 368 43.22 8.14 -16.36
N LEU A 369 41.89 8.31 -16.43
CA LEU A 369 41.02 8.40 -15.26
C LEU A 369 40.31 7.09 -15.00
N LEU A 370 40.47 6.55 -13.79
CA LEU A 370 39.86 5.31 -13.35
C LEU A 370 39.03 5.54 -12.07
N PRO A 371 37.97 4.74 -11.82
CA PRO A 371 37.26 4.80 -10.56
C PRO A 371 38.11 4.25 -9.42
N THR A 372 38.00 4.83 -8.22
CA THR A 372 38.71 4.36 -7.01
C THR A 372 38.38 2.92 -6.61
N GLN A 373 37.30 2.33 -7.13
CA GLN A 373 36.96 0.92 -6.89
C GLN A 373 38.00 -0.04 -7.50
N ASP A 374 38.61 0.33 -8.62
CA ASP A 374 39.63 -0.46 -9.32
C ASP A 374 40.93 -0.60 -8.51
N LEU A 375 41.13 0.25 -7.48
CA LEU A 375 42.27 0.18 -6.57
C LEU A 375 42.22 -1.04 -5.65
N LYS A 376 41.02 -1.48 -5.24
CA LYS A 376 40.86 -2.63 -4.33
C LYS A 376 41.31 -3.94 -4.96
N GLU A 377 41.21 -4.05 -6.28
CA GLU A 377 41.59 -5.26 -7.03
C GLU A 377 43.10 -5.35 -7.28
N ARG A 378 43.82 -4.22 -7.24
CA ARG A 378 45.25 -4.15 -7.59
C ARG A 378 46.21 -4.10 -6.41
N GLY A 379 45.72 -3.86 -5.19
CA GLY A 379 46.54 -3.91 -3.98
C GLY A 379 47.58 -2.78 -3.86
N ILE A 380 47.35 -1.64 -4.54
CA ILE A 380 48.28 -0.51 -4.60
C ILE A 380 47.59 0.72 -3.97
N GLY A 381 48.13 1.22 -2.85
CA GLY A 381 47.66 2.48 -2.23
C GLY A 381 47.88 2.56 -0.72
N TRP A 382 48.25 3.76 -0.24
CA TRP A 382 48.84 3.99 1.09
C TRP A 382 47.87 4.43 2.20
N ASN A 383 46.60 4.68 1.94
CA ASN A 383 45.57 4.83 2.98
C ASN A 383 44.18 4.67 2.33
N SER A 384 43.23 4.18 3.12
CA SER A 384 41.78 3.98 2.89
C SER A 384 41.26 4.00 1.44
N SER A 385 40.61 2.90 1.05
CA SER A 385 40.06 2.55 -0.26
C SER A 385 38.96 3.48 -0.86
N GLU A 386 38.89 4.74 -0.44
CA GLU A 386 37.88 5.73 -0.85
C GLU A 386 38.45 7.12 -1.16
N GLN A 387 39.77 7.33 -1.08
CA GLN A 387 40.40 8.60 -1.41
C GLN A 387 40.97 8.62 -2.85
N PRO A 388 40.90 9.77 -3.55
CA PRO A 388 41.59 9.93 -4.83
C PRO A 388 43.10 9.65 -4.70
N THR A 389 43.69 8.93 -5.64
CA THR A 389 45.14 8.61 -5.65
C THR A 389 45.67 8.55 -7.08
N THR A 390 46.98 8.54 -7.26
CA THR A 390 47.64 8.42 -8.57
C THR A 390 48.67 7.30 -8.58
N GLU A 391 48.70 6.54 -9.68
CA GLU A 391 49.69 5.48 -9.93
C GLU A 391 50.23 5.61 -11.37
N GLY A 392 51.48 6.03 -11.52
CA GLY A 392 52.08 6.25 -12.84
C GLY A 392 51.33 7.31 -13.64
N ASN A 393 50.65 6.91 -14.71
CA ASN A 393 49.82 7.80 -15.55
C ASN A 393 48.31 7.72 -15.21
N ASN A 394 47.92 6.97 -14.19
CA ASN A 394 46.52 6.76 -13.83
C ASN A 394 46.15 7.63 -12.64
N ILE A 395 45.04 8.34 -12.73
CA ILE A 395 44.40 9.04 -11.62
C ILE A 395 43.11 8.33 -11.27
N TYR A 396 42.96 7.99 -10.00
CA TYR A 396 41.77 7.36 -9.48
C TYR A 396 40.87 8.40 -8.80
N LEU A 397 39.61 8.49 -9.24
CA LEU A 397 38.62 9.43 -8.71
C LEU A 397 37.36 8.64 -8.27
N PRO A 398 36.53 9.16 -7.34
CA PRO A 398 35.29 8.49 -6.97
C PRO A 398 34.36 8.34 -8.18
N ALA A 399 33.69 7.20 -8.31
CA ALA A 399 32.76 6.95 -9.41
C ALA A 399 31.52 7.88 -9.37
N PHE A 400 31.15 8.35 -8.18
CA PHE A 400 29.99 9.22 -7.94
C PHE A 400 30.26 10.24 -6.83
N VAL A 401 29.76 11.47 -7.01
CA VAL A 401 29.88 12.55 -6.02
C VAL A 401 28.56 13.32 -5.92
N GLU A 402 28.00 13.39 -4.71
CA GLU A 402 26.85 14.25 -4.36
C GLU A 402 27.10 14.93 -2.99
N ARG A 403 28.20 15.67 -2.89
CA ARG A 403 28.59 16.38 -1.66
C ARG A 403 27.87 17.71 -1.49
N TYR A 404 27.53 18.35 -2.60
CA TYR A 404 26.95 19.71 -2.63
C TYR A 404 25.54 19.71 -3.21
N GLY A 405 24.78 20.74 -2.89
CA GLY A 405 23.40 20.93 -3.35
C GLY A 405 23.24 21.32 -4.83
N SER A 406 24.34 21.46 -5.57
CA SER A 406 24.35 21.81 -7.00
C SER A 406 25.31 20.89 -7.75
N LYS A 407 24.90 20.52 -8.97
CA LYS A 407 25.69 19.68 -9.87
C LYS A 407 26.98 20.38 -10.30
N GLU A 408 26.95 21.70 -10.47
CA GLU A 408 28.10 22.55 -10.78
C GLU A 408 29.14 22.50 -9.66
N LEU A 409 28.71 22.53 -8.39
CA LEU A 409 29.61 22.42 -7.25
C LEU A 409 30.20 21.00 -7.13
N ASN A 410 29.40 19.96 -7.38
CA ASN A 410 29.90 18.58 -7.41
C ASN A 410 30.88 18.34 -8.56
N PHE A 411 30.66 18.93 -9.74
CA PHE A 411 31.62 18.92 -10.83
C PHE A 411 32.87 19.75 -10.50
N GLY A 412 32.69 20.90 -9.84
CA GLY A 412 33.79 21.72 -9.31
C GLY A 412 34.67 20.92 -8.34
N TRP A 413 34.07 20.10 -7.49
CA TRP A 413 34.80 19.22 -6.59
C TRP A 413 35.67 18.21 -7.35
N PHE A 414 35.16 17.57 -8.40
CA PHE A 414 35.95 16.70 -9.27
C PHE A 414 37.17 17.41 -9.85
N LYS A 415 37.02 18.67 -10.29
CA LYS A 415 38.16 19.48 -10.76
C LYS A 415 39.18 19.70 -9.65
N VAL A 416 38.75 20.07 -8.45
CA VAL A 416 39.65 20.32 -7.31
C VAL A 416 40.46 19.06 -6.98
N ILE A 417 39.80 17.92 -6.78
CA ILE A 417 40.51 16.68 -6.43
C ILE A 417 41.41 16.20 -7.58
N ALA A 418 40.96 16.30 -8.83
CA ALA A 418 41.76 15.91 -9.97
C ALA A 418 42.99 16.81 -10.15
N THR A 419 42.86 18.11 -9.89
CA THR A 419 44.00 19.05 -9.89
C THR A 419 45.04 18.65 -8.86
N HIS A 420 44.59 18.35 -7.63
CA HIS A 420 45.48 17.89 -6.56
C HIS A 420 46.26 16.65 -6.97
N GLN A 421 45.56 15.66 -7.52
CA GLN A 421 46.16 14.41 -7.99
C GLN A 421 47.11 14.62 -9.18
N VAL A 422 46.74 15.45 -10.15
CA VAL A 422 47.63 15.84 -11.26
C VAL A 422 48.90 16.52 -10.73
N ALA A 423 48.75 17.40 -9.75
CA ALA A 423 49.84 18.19 -9.23
C ALA A 423 50.91 17.33 -8.54
N HIS A 424 50.55 16.19 -7.93
CA HIS A 424 51.55 15.23 -7.45
C HIS A 424 52.44 14.70 -8.58
N MET A 425 51.86 14.43 -9.76
CA MET A 425 52.62 14.00 -10.94
C MET A 425 53.44 15.14 -11.53
N GLU A 426 52.86 16.33 -11.64
CA GLU A 426 53.48 17.50 -12.25
C GLU A 426 54.65 18.04 -11.42
N PHE A 427 54.49 18.12 -10.09
CA PHE A 427 55.49 18.68 -9.18
C PHE A 427 56.39 17.62 -8.54
N GLY A 428 56.43 16.42 -9.11
CA GLY A 428 57.47 15.43 -8.84
C GLY A 428 57.35 14.66 -7.52
N SER A 429 56.14 14.51 -6.95
CA SER A 429 55.93 13.71 -5.71
C SER A 429 56.41 12.27 -5.83
N PHE A 430 56.36 11.71 -7.04
CA PHE A 430 56.74 10.32 -7.32
C PHE A 430 58.15 10.17 -7.90
N GLU A 431 58.92 11.25 -7.98
CA GLU A 431 60.29 11.24 -8.55
C GLU A 431 61.38 10.89 -7.51
N PHE A 432 60.97 10.51 -6.29
CA PHE A 432 61.91 10.07 -5.26
C PHE A 432 62.64 8.80 -5.69
N GLN A 433 63.96 8.83 -5.57
CA GLN A 433 64.85 7.71 -5.85
C GLN A 433 65.70 7.45 -4.61
N PHE A 434 65.64 6.24 -4.08
CA PHE A 434 66.25 5.92 -2.79
C PHE A 434 67.79 6.06 -2.83
N GLU A 435 68.40 5.66 -3.95
CA GLU A 435 69.85 5.70 -4.15
C GLU A 435 70.38 7.10 -4.52
N ARG A 436 69.50 8.09 -4.72
CA ARG A 436 69.90 9.45 -5.07
C ARG A 436 70.38 10.18 -3.81
N PRO A 437 71.59 10.80 -3.82
CA PRO A 437 72.07 11.58 -2.68
C PRO A 437 71.13 12.75 -2.35
N SER A 438 70.93 13.02 -1.06
CA SER A 438 70.13 14.17 -0.61
C SER A 438 70.78 15.49 -1.06
N SER A 439 69.97 16.44 -1.51
CA SER A 439 70.42 17.77 -1.91
C SER A 439 70.44 18.79 -0.77
N LEU A 440 69.75 18.50 0.35
CA LEU A 440 69.52 19.45 1.45
C LEU A 440 70.18 19.05 2.76
N PHE A 441 70.45 17.76 2.95
CA PHE A 441 71.03 17.22 4.18
C PHE A 441 72.22 16.32 3.83
N ALA A 442 73.21 16.26 4.71
CA ALA A 442 74.23 15.23 4.59
C ALA A 442 73.58 13.86 4.82
N ASP A 443 73.78 12.93 3.89
CA ASP A 443 73.30 11.56 4.02
C ASP A 443 73.94 10.94 5.28
N GLN A 444 73.12 10.66 6.30
CA GLN A 444 73.61 9.99 7.50
C GLN A 444 73.94 8.52 7.16
N ASP A 445 75.01 7.98 7.75
CA ASP A 445 75.53 6.61 7.55
C ASP A 445 74.49 5.49 7.76
N GLN A 446 73.31 5.79 8.30
CA GLN A 446 72.17 4.87 8.45
C GLN A 446 71.63 4.34 7.11
N ARG A 447 71.82 5.05 5.99
CA ARG A 447 71.45 4.54 4.64
C ARG A 447 72.22 3.26 4.28
N MET A 448 73.49 3.15 4.71
CA MET A 448 74.33 1.97 4.42
C MET A 448 74.05 0.77 5.35
N VAL A 449 73.65 1.02 6.60
CA VAL A 449 73.38 -0.06 7.56
C VAL A 449 72.13 -0.87 7.16
N ILE A 450 71.15 -0.22 6.54
CA ILE A 450 69.87 -0.86 6.18
C ILE A 450 69.93 -1.52 4.80
N ALA A 451 70.75 -1.01 3.87
CA ALA A 451 71.05 -1.71 2.61
C ALA A 451 71.63 -3.13 2.84
N GLY A 452 72.26 -3.38 4.00
CA GLY A 452 72.72 -4.71 4.41
C GLY A 452 71.71 -5.53 5.24
N ALA A 453 70.63 -4.93 5.75
CA ALA A 453 69.67 -5.58 6.66
C ALA A 453 68.37 -6.06 5.99
N SER A 454 68.13 -5.72 4.72
CA SER A 454 66.93 -6.11 3.95
C SER A 454 66.80 -7.62 3.64
N SER A 455 67.58 -8.50 4.26
CA SER A 455 67.52 -9.95 4.04
C SER A 455 66.67 -10.73 5.05
N ASN A 456 65.91 -10.06 5.93
CA ASN A 456 65.05 -10.73 6.91
C ASN A 456 63.59 -10.25 6.87
N GLY A 457 62.84 -10.76 5.88
CA GLY A 457 61.52 -11.35 6.16
C GLY A 457 60.32 -10.43 6.41
N ALA A 458 60.08 -9.43 5.57
CA ALA A 458 58.73 -8.91 5.30
C ALA A 458 58.73 -8.15 3.97
N HIS A 459 57.98 -8.65 2.97
CA HIS A 459 57.70 -8.11 1.63
C HIS A 459 58.74 -7.19 0.97
N ASP A 460 59.28 -7.58 -0.19
CA ASP A 460 60.08 -6.69 -1.03
C ASP A 460 59.36 -5.36 -1.26
N PRO A 461 60.01 -4.20 -1.01
CA PRO A 461 59.37 -2.90 -1.17
C PRO A 461 59.01 -2.66 -2.64
N VAL A 462 57.75 -2.28 -2.89
CA VAL A 462 57.21 -2.08 -4.25
C VAL A 462 57.71 -0.76 -4.86
N THR A 463 58.10 0.22 -4.02
CA THR A 463 58.62 1.52 -4.45
C THR A 463 59.77 2.00 -3.55
N ASP A 464 60.63 2.87 -4.09
CA ASP A 464 61.75 3.49 -3.35
C ASP A 464 61.28 4.30 -2.13
N VAL A 465 60.09 4.89 -2.23
CA VAL A 465 59.42 5.61 -1.14
C VAL A 465 59.03 4.66 0.00
N GLN A 466 58.51 3.48 -0.29
CA GLN A 466 58.22 2.46 0.74
C GLN A 466 59.51 2.02 1.43
N ARG A 467 60.57 1.77 0.65
CA ARG A 467 61.91 1.45 1.18
C ARG A 467 62.43 2.53 2.13
N PHE A 468 62.07 3.80 1.88
CA PHE A 468 62.39 4.91 2.78
C PHE A 468 61.58 4.90 4.07
N PHE A 469 60.29 4.56 4.05
CA PHE A 469 59.48 4.49 5.27
C PHE A 469 59.77 3.27 6.14
N ASP A 470 60.25 2.18 5.54
CA ASP A 470 60.69 1.00 6.27
C ASP A 470 61.94 1.27 7.15
N LEU A 471 62.61 2.43 6.97
CA LEU A 471 63.69 2.86 7.86
C LEU A 471 63.19 3.35 9.23
N PHE A 472 61.89 3.63 9.37
CA PHE A 472 61.32 4.22 10.58
C PHE A 472 60.69 3.13 11.47
N PRO A 473 60.86 3.21 12.81
CA PRO A 473 60.23 2.27 13.74
C PRO A 473 58.70 2.22 13.64
N ASP A 474 58.08 3.36 13.30
CA ASP A 474 56.66 3.49 13.00
C ASP A 474 56.49 3.95 11.55
N ARG A 475 56.36 2.98 10.65
CA ARG A 475 56.16 3.20 9.21
C ARG A 475 54.92 4.03 8.92
N GLN A 476 53.82 3.80 9.66
CA GLN A 476 52.55 4.49 9.43
C GLN A 476 52.63 5.95 9.86
N LEU A 477 53.28 6.24 10.98
CA LEU A 477 53.48 7.62 11.39
C LEU A 477 54.38 8.40 10.42
N ALA A 478 55.48 7.78 9.97
CA ALA A 478 56.37 8.40 8.98
C ALA A 478 55.63 8.69 7.66
N ALA A 479 54.73 7.78 7.28
CA ALA A 479 53.85 7.93 6.13
C ALA A 479 52.89 9.11 6.22
N ASP A 480 52.17 9.19 7.33
CA ASP A 480 51.15 10.20 7.53
C ASP A 480 51.80 11.59 7.61
N ILE A 481 52.98 11.71 8.24
CA ILE A 481 53.75 12.96 8.27
C ILE A 481 54.19 13.38 6.87
N PHE A 482 54.73 12.45 6.07
CA PHE A 482 55.12 12.75 4.70
C PHE A 482 53.93 13.21 3.88
N THR A 483 52.81 12.49 3.94
CA THR A 483 51.59 12.81 3.19
C THR A 483 51.09 14.21 3.55
N LEU A 484 51.03 14.54 4.84
CA LEU A 484 50.60 15.87 5.31
C LEU A 484 51.49 17.00 4.76
N VAL A 485 52.80 16.83 4.84
CA VAL A 485 53.77 17.84 4.37
C VAL A 485 53.73 17.96 2.85
N GLU A 486 53.61 16.83 2.15
CA GLU A 486 53.59 16.76 0.71
C GLU A 486 52.31 17.35 0.13
N ASP A 487 51.14 17.02 0.69
CA ASP A 487 49.86 17.65 0.32
C ASP A 487 49.91 19.16 0.53
N GLY A 488 50.52 19.63 1.63
CA GLY A 488 50.73 21.05 1.87
C GLY A 488 51.63 21.71 0.82
N ARG A 489 52.69 21.02 0.38
CA ARG A 489 53.55 21.47 -0.72
C ARG A 489 52.78 21.54 -2.03
N ILE A 490 51.99 20.51 -2.34
CA ILE A 490 51.18 20.43 -3.56
C ILE A 490 50.14 21.55 -3.59
N ASP A 491 49.37 21.73 -2.52
CA ASP A 491 48.38 22.81 -2.41
C ASP A 491 49.01 24.19 -2.62
N PHE A 492 50.21 24.42 -2.05
CA PHE A 492 50.95 25.66 -2.25
C PHE A 492 51.37 25.84 -3.72
N ARG A 493 51.91 24.79 -4.35
CA ARG A 493 52.36 24.82 -5.74
C ARG A 493 51.21 25.04 -6.71
N VAL A 494 50.07 24.37 -6.50
CA VAL A 494 48.86 24.54 -7.31
C VAL A 494 48.37 25.99 -7.23
N LYS A 495 48.28 26.58 -6.04
CA LYS A 495 47.86 27.99 -5.87
C LYS A 495 48.83 28.99 -6.50
N TRP A 496 50.11 28.65 -6.56
CA TRP A 496 51.13 29.51 -7.15
C TRP A 496 51.13 29.47 -8.69
N GLU A 497 51.03 28.27 -9.27
CA GLU A 497 51.10 28.07 -10.72
C GLU A 497 49.74 28.32 -11.41
N TYR A 498 48.63 28.05 -10.71
CA TYR A 498 47.26 28.15 -11.21
C TYR A 498 46.39 29.06 -10.31
N PRO A 499 46.62 30.40 -10.34
CA PRO A 499 45.95 31.36 -9.47
C PRO A 499 44.47 31.64 -9.77
#